data_AF-A0A9P0PRR8-F1
#
_entry.id   AF-A0A9P0PRR8-F1
#
_cell.length_a   1.000
_cell.length_b   1.000
_cell.length_c   1.000
_cell.angle_alpha   90.00
_cell.angle_beta   90.00
_cell.angle_gamma   90.00
#
_symmetry.space_group_name_H-M   'P 1'
#
loop_
_entity.id
_entity.type
_entity.pdbx_description
1 polymer ?
#
loop_
_entity_poly.entity_id
_entity_poly.type
_entity_poly.pdbx_seq_one_letter_code
_entity_poly.pdbx_strand_id
1 'polypeptide(L)'
;MMSRNVLIFLPNDLDLTGTGYLRGVYKQFEESEAYYITYNKALKSHHQAIGYIGKKITDSKSKKALFFIDNTGSIGLLKDDTNSRTVIKYEYQAFQNSDLIFRNVQVYGKHFNALMEELRKNKNETNCNGKYTFIKMGLLYLIWIVDCIIELIAKMDMVVSCSHTFTYFGESMQNLKWFVESILYEKKLTPKLGNALLAKIVDVICGILLMNCFLHHQHEILYAFQDAVEIIISNLKGLLIYLMGSPIGLKLNHAFNRSLGQFFFYHISLWRLFLHGIQPLFANNFKLIVLPGILGFSFQLAMIADIISIATFHVYCIYVYAARLFNLQLRGIVSLWRLFIGRKYNPLRNRVDSCKYSSNQLSIGTMGFTVLLFLLPTTTMYYAVFSMFRLLILSVTGLLQGMRYLLNALPIYVMCLWIVRSSSIAGTVYITWKSNEDKVVLEARLNLLPLMCTIRKFTPDRVSYTRHNQLSNLFQCALTGRLM
;
A
#
# COMPACT_ATOMS: atom_id res chain seq x y z
N MET A 1 -3.29 48.64 24.59
CA MET A 1 -2.16 47.71 24.40
C MET A 1 -2.59 46.37 24.97
N MET A 2 -2.79 45.33 24.15
CA MET A 2 -3.04 43.99 24.68
C MET A 2 -1.76 43.51 25.37
N SER A 3 -1.86 43.13 26.65
CA SER A 3 -0.77 42.48 27.40
C SER A 3 -0.42 41.17 26.71
N ARG A 4 0.75 41.08 26.09
CA ARG A 4 1.19 39.85 25.42
C ARG A 4 1.73 38.88 26.46
N ASN A 5 1.29 37.62 26.37
CA ASN A 5 1.81 36.57 27.23
C ASN A 5 3.24 36.19 26.81
N VAL A 6 4.16 36.14 27.79
CA VAL A 6 5.55 35.73 27.55
C VAL A 6 5.69 34.24 27.86
N LEU A 7 6.05 33.46 26.84
CA LEU A 7 6.27 32.01 26.90
C LEU A 7 7.76 31.69 26.86
N ILE A 8 8.28 31.05 27.90
CA ILE A 8 9.70 30.65 27.96
C ILE A 8 9.78 29.13 27.92
N PHE A 9 10.35 28.58 26.84
CA PHE A 9 10.57 27.14 26.67
C PHE A 9 11.95 26.76 27.22
N LEU A 10 11.96 26.06 28.35
CA LEU A 10 13.14 25.65 29.09
C LEU A 10 13.36 24.13 28.97
N PRO A 11 14.56 23.65 28.63
CA PRO A 11 14.88 22.22 28.71
C PRO A 11 14.84 21.74 30.16
N ASN A 12 14.23 20.59 30.43
CA ASN A 12 14.21 19.99 31.77
C ASN A 12 15.61 19.63 32.27
N ASP A 13 16.47 19.17 31.36
CA ASP A 13 17.84 18.70 31.66
C ASP A 13 18.87 19.84 31.53
N LEU A 14 18.44 21.09 31.69
CA LEU A 14 19.34 22.24 31.61
C LEU A 14 20.32 22.23 32.79
N ASP A 15 21.61 22.25 32.50
CA ASP A 15 22.64 22.34 33.53
C ASP A 15 22.69 23.75 34.15
N LEU A 16 22.17 23.87 35.37
CA LEU A 16 22.11 25.11 36.15
C LEU A 16 23.41 25.40 36.93
N THR A 17 24.40 24.50 36.91
CA THR A 17 25.64 24.65 37.69
C THR A 17 26.71 25.49 36.98
N GLY A 18 26.64 25.59 35.65
CA GLY A 18 27.57 26.35 34.82
C GLY A 18 27.23 27.84 34.72
N THR A 19 28.25 28.69 34.59
CA THR A 19 28.07 30.12 34.24
C THR A 19 28.30 30.34 32.75
N GLY A 20 27.37 30.99 32.04
CA GLY A 20 27.50 31.22 30.60
C GLY A 20 26.22 31.66 29.90
N TYR A 21 26.28 31.77 28.58
CA TYR A 21 25.18 32.21 27.73
C TYR A 21 24.28 31.05 27.30
N LEU A 22 22.98 31.32 27.28
CA LEU A 22 21.94 30.44 26.73
C LEU A 22 21.74 30.73 25.25
N ARG A 23 21.93 29.71 24.42
CA ARG A 23 21.64 29.79 22.99
C ARG A 23 20.16 29.45 22.74
N GLY A 24 19.55 30.22 21.87
CA GLY A 24 18.17 29.99 21.48
C GLY A 24 17.63 31.03 20.50
N VAL A 25 16.32 31.00 20.28
CA VAL A 25 15.64 31.82 19.27
C VAL A 25 14.43 32.52 19.90
N TYR A 26 14.28 33.79 19.56
CA TYR A 26 13.09 34.59 19.88
C TYR A 26 12.16 34.61 18.65
N LYS A 27 10.88 34.29 18.85
CA LYS A 27 9.83 34.46 17.82
C LYS A 27 8.63 35.18 18.44
N GLN A 28 8.10 36.13 17.68
CA GLN A 28 6.91 36.89 18.04
C GLN A 28 5.70 36.33 17.27
N PHE A 29 4.62 36.03 17.98
CA PHE A 29 3.33 35.61 17.44
C PHE A 29 2.28 36.72 17.68
N GLU A 30 1.09 36.60 17.07
CA GLU A 30 0.04 37.62 17.16
C GLU A 30 -0.41 37.91 18.61
N GLU A 31 -0.49 36.87 19.46
CA GLU A 31 -0.98 36.96 20.85
C GLU A 31 0.09 36.68 21.92
N SER A 32 1.30 36.24 21.53
CA SER A 32 2.34 35.80 22.48
C SER A 32 3.76 35.98 21.97
N GLU A 33 4.69 36.14 22.92
CA GLU A 33 6.13 36.24 22.66
C GLU A 33 6.80 34.98 23.20
N ALA A 34 7.52 34.24 22.34
CA ALA A 34 8.09 32.94 22.69
C ALA A 34 9.62 32.94 22.62
N TYR A 35 10.25 32.52 23.72
CA TYR A 35 11.69 32.31 23.82
C TYR A 35 11.99 30.81 23.86
N TYR A 36 12.70 30.31 22.84
CA TYR A 36 13.06 28.90 22.72
C TYR A 36 14.53 28.69 23.04
N ILE A 37 14.85 28.09 24.19
CA ILE A 37 16.22 27.70 24.51
C ILE A 37 16.50 26.38 23.80
N THR A 38 17.48 26.37 22.88
CA THR A 38 17.74 25.25 21.96
C THR A 38 18.93 24.37 22.37
N TYR A 39 19.57 24.68 23.50
CA TYR A 39 20.69 23.92 24.04
C TYR A 39 20.50 23.67 25.54
N ASN A 40 20.90 22.49 26.00
CA ASN A 40 20.82 22.07 27.40
C ASN A 40 22.08 22.41 28.23
N LYS A 41 23.08 23.09 27.65
CA LYS A 41 24.33 23.49 28.32
C LYS A 41 24.61 24.98 28.10
N ALA A 42 25.23 25.62 29.09
CA ALA A 42 25.70 26.99 28.99
C ALA A 42 26.94 27.08 28.06
N LEU A 43 26.89 28.00 27.10
CA LEU A 43 27.98 28.26 26.15
C LEU A 43 28.85 29.43 26.62
N LYS A 44 30.17 29.35 26.39
CA LYS A 44 31.10 30.45 26.67
C LYS A 44 31.07 31.55 25.59
N SER A 45 30.63 31.20 24.37
CA SER A 45 30.53 32.12 23.23
C SER A 45 29.17 32.83 23.18
N HIS A 46 29.16 34.06 22.69
CA HIS A 46 27.98 34.95 22.71
C HIS A 46 27.13 34.87 21.43
N HIS A 47 27.49 34.02 20.47
CA HIS A 47 26.81 33.95 19.18
C HIS A 47 25.38 33.37 19.39
N GLN A 48 24.34 34.15 19.08
CA GLN A 48 22.93 33.82 19.29
C GLN A 48 22.52 33.60 20.77
N ALA A 49 23.11 34.37 21.69
CA ALA A 49 22.71 34.35 23.10
C ALA A 49 21.37 35.06 23.34
N ILE A 50 20.39 34.36 23.91
CA ILE A 50 19.08 34.93 24.30
C ILE A 50 18.99 35.18 25.82
N GLY A 51 19.79 34.49 26.63
CA GLY A 51 19.82 34.65 28.08
C GLY A 51 21.16 34.28 28.71
N TYR A 52 21.26 34.42 30.04
CA TYR A 52 22.47 34.11 30.81
C TYR A 52 22.13 33.28 32.05
N ILE A 53 22.97 32.29 32.38
CA ILE A 53 22.91 31.51 33.61
C ILE A 53 24.11 31.89 34.49
N GLY A 54 23.85 32.23 35.76
CA GLY A 54 24.89 32.43 36.77
C GLY A 54 24.37 33.13 38.03
N LYS A 55 25.24 33.50 38.97
CA LYS A 55 24.90 34.37 40.11
C LYS A 55 24.79 35.83 39.62
N LYS A 56 23.76 36.53 40.11
CA LYS A 56 23.37 37.95 39.85
C LYS A 56 24.51 38.81 39.26
N ILE A 57 24.34 39.31 38.04
CA ILE A 57 25.40 40.00 37.27
C ILE A 57 25.44 41.51 37.56
N THR A 58 26.64 42.03 37.80
CA THR A 58 27.04 43.45 37.73
C THR A 58 27.23 43.92 36.27
N ASP A 59 26.72 45.12 35.99
CA ASP A 59 26.38 45.82 34.72
C ASP A 59 27.15 45.62 33.38
N SER A 60 28.27 44.91 33.29
CA SER A 60 29.11 44.96 32.07
C SER A 60 28.87 43.86 31.02
N LYS A 61 28.23 42.74 31.38
CA LYS A 61 27.98 41.59 30.46
C LYS A 61 26.56 41.52 29.87
N SER A 62 25.70 42.47 30.23
CA SER A 62 24.22 42.39 30.07
C SER A 62 23.64 42.98 28.78
N LYS A 63 24.40 43.71 27.96
CA LYS A 63 23.82 44.55 26.89
C LYS A 63 23.09 43.81 25.76
N LYS A 64 23.13 42.47 25.71
CA LYS A 64 22.42 41.66 24.67
C LYS A 64 21.59 40.49 25.20
N ALA A 65 21.59 40.18 26.50
CA ALA A 65 20.78 39.09 27.07
C ALA A 65 19.37 39.61 27.40
N LEU A 66 18.32 38.87 27.00
CA LEU A 66 16.92 39.27 27.22
C LEU A 66 16.39 38.80 28.58
N PHE A 67 16.88 37.67 29.08
CA PHE A 67 16.50 37.11 30.38
C PHE A 67 17.68 36.46 31.11
N PHE A 68 17.58 36.40 32.43
CA PHE A 68 18.55 35.84 33.36
C PHE A 68 17.91 34.68 34.12
N ILE A 69 18.64 33.58 34.26
CA ILE A 69 18.23 32.43 35.08
C ILE A 69 19.23 32.31 36.23
N ASP A 70 18.75 32.50 37.46
CA ASP A 70 19.56 32.28 38.65
C ASP A 70 19.86 30.79 38.83
N ASN A 71 20.91 30.46 39.58
CA ASN A 71 21.29 29.06 39.87
C ASN A 71 20.20 28.30 40.66
N THR A 72 19.21 29.03 41.22
CA THR A 72 17.99 28.51 41.87
C THR A 72 16.85 28.19 40.88
N GLY A 73 17.03 28.47 39.59
CA GLY A 73 16.01 28.31 38.55
C GLY A 73 14.99 29.44 38.47
N SER A 74 15.21 30.56 39.17
CA SER A 74 14.37 31.76 39.07
C SER A 74 14.74 32.59 37.83
N ILE A 75 13.73 32.97 37.04
CA ILE A 75 13.93 33.70 35.78
C ILE A 75 13.59 35.18 35.99
N GLY A 76 14.52 36.08 35.71
CA GLY A 76 14.32 37.53 35.66
C GLY A 76 14.49 38.07 34.25
N LEU A 77 13.56 38.87 33.75
CA LEU A 77 13.70 39.58 32.48
C LEU A 77 14.42 40.92 32.70
N LEU A 78 15.29 41.30 31.75
CA LEU A 78 16.01 42.58 31.81
C LEU A 78 15.17 43.75 31.24
N LYS A 79 13.97 43.48 30.70
CA LYS A 79 13.00 44.48 30.20
C LYS A 79 11.57 44.14 30.63
N ASP A 80 10.90 45.14 31.21
CA ASP A 80 9.50 45.27 31.64
C ASP A 80 8.86 44.17 32.51
N ASP A 81 8.40 44.60 33.69
CA ASP A 81 7.86 43.76 34.76
C ASP A 81 6.35 43.47 34.66
N THR A 82 5.63 43.98 33.65
CA THR A 82 4.16 44.02 33.66
C THR A 82 3.44 42.89 32.93
N ASN A 83 4.14 41.97 32.25
CA ASN A 83 3.52 40.88 31.49
C ASN A 83 3.50 39.54 32.25
N SER A 84 2.39 38.80 32.15
CA SER A 84 2.22 37.44 32.69
C SER A 84 3.24 36.46 32.11
N ARG A 85 3.95 35.75 33.00
CA ARG A 85 5.06 34.85 32.67
C ARG A 85 4.61 33.41 32.76
N THR A 86 4.79 32.66 31.68
CA THR A 86 4.53 31.21 31.67
C THR A 86 5.77 30.45 31.24
N VAL A 87 6.32 29.66 32.15
CA VAL A 87 7.50 28.82 31.90
C VAL A 87 7.03 27.43 31.47
N ILE A 88 7.41 27.02 30.27
CA ILE A 88 7.13 25.70 29.70
C ILE A 88 8.43 24.88 29.73
N LYS A 89 8.45 23.90 30.62
CA LYS A 89 9.52 22.92 30.79
C LYS A 89 9.31 21.75 29.84
N TYR A 90 10.30 21.45 28.99
CA TYR A 90 10.19 20.41 27.96
C TYR A 90 11.38 19.44 27.96
N GLU A 91 11.14 18.19 27.57
CA GLU A 91 12.19 17.17 27.46
C GLU A 91 13.03 17.37 26.19
N TYR A 92 14.27 17.81 26.34
CA TYR A 92 15.15 18.19 25.22
C TYR A 92 15.34 17.07 24.19
N GLN A 93 15.76 15.88 24.65
CA GLN A 93 16.07 14.75 23.77
C GLN A 93 14.81 14.18 23.10
N ALA A 94 13.67 14.20 23.79
CA ALA A 94 12.42 13.67 23.26
C ALA A 94 11.87 14.57 22.14
N PHE A 95 11.81 15.89 22.37
CA PHE A 95 11.37 16.85 21.36
C PHE A 95 12.33 16.96 20.18
N GLN A 96 13.65 16.87 20.41
CA GLN A 96 14.66 16.88 19.34
C GLN A 96 14.52 15.70 18.37
N ASN A 97 14.04 14.53 18.84
CA ASN A 97 13.92 13.32 18.04
C ASN A 97 12.50 13.04 17.54
N SER A 98 11.48 13.72 18.06
CA SER A 98 10.08 13.52 17.70
C SER A 98 9.69 14.05 16.30
N ASP A 99 8.71 13.38 15.69
CA ASP A 99 7.94 13.87 14.54
C ASP A 99 6.51 14.19 15.01
N LEU A 100 6.37 15.29 15.75
CA LEU A 100 5.06 15.78 16.17
C LEU A 100 4.26 16.24 14.96
N ILE A 101 3.13 15.59 14.71
CA ILE A 101 2.18 15.99 13.67
C ILE A 101 0.90 16.43 14.36
N PHE A 102 0.64 17.74 14.37
CA PHE A 102 -0.59 18.31 14.91
C PHE A 102 -1.74 18.07 13.93
N ARG A 103 -2.89 17.59 14.43
CA ARG A 103 -4.12 17.44 13.62
C ARG A 103 -4.63 18.77 13.04
N ASN A 104 -4.31 19.90 13.69
CA ASN A 104 -4.60 21.27 13.24
C ASN A 104 -3.41 22.18 13.56
N VAL A 105 -2.39 22.17 12.69
CA VAL A 105 -1.17 23.02 12.82
C VAL A 105 -1.53 24.52 12.95
N GLN A 106 -2.66 24.93 12.37
CA GLN A 106 -3.06 26.34 12.31
C GLN A 106 -3.69 26.91 13.59
N VAL A 107 -4.08 26.07 14.58
CA VAL A 107 -4.76 26.56 15.80
C VAL A 107 -4.05 26.12 17.08
N TYR A 108 -3.69 24.84 17.22
CA TYR A 108 -3.08 24.30 18.44
C TYR A 108 -1.75 23.61 18.12
N GLY A 109 -0.66 24.08 18.73
CA GLY A 109 0.67 23.48 18.55
C GLY A 109 1.68 24.30 17.75
N LYS A 110 1.32 25.50 17.26
CA LYS A 110 2.25 26.42 16.56
C LYS A 110 3.57 26.60 17.33
N HIS A 111 3.50 26.80 18.65
CA HIS A 111 4.69 27.00 19.47
C HIS A 111 5.60 25.76 19.57
N PHE A 112 5.02 24.57 19.72
CA PHE A 112 5.78 23.32 19.78
C PHE A 112 6.34 22.92 18.41
N ASN A 113 5.63 23.23 17.32
CA ASN A 113 6.15 23.04 15.97
C ASN A 113 7.35 23.97 15.70
N ALA A 114 7.23 25.25 16.07
CA ALA A 114 8.33 26.21 15.97
C ALA A 114 9.55 25.81 16.81
N LEU A 115 9.34 25.31 18.04
CA LEU A 115 10.42 24.76 18.88
C LEU A 115 11.12 23.58 18.18
N MET A 116 10.34 22.64 17.64
CA MET A 116 10.86 21.46 16.96
C MET A 116 11.66 21.82 15.70
N GLU A 117 11.20 22.77 14.89
CA GLU A 117 11.92 23.27 13.72
C GLU A 117 13.29 23.87 14.10
N GLU A 118 13.36 24.67 15.17
CA GLU A 118 14.62 25.27 15.61
C GLU A 118 15.59 24.23 16.22
N LEU A 119 15.07 23.24 16.95
CA LEU A 119 15.89 22.12 17.43
C LEU A 119 16.46 21.30 16.26
N ARG A 120 15.72 21.19 15.14
CA ARG A 120 16.16 20.48 13.92
C ARG A 120 17.23 21.24 13.16
N LYS A 121 17.06 22.55 12.96
CA LYS A 121 18.02 23.39 12.23
C LYS A 121 19.42 23.30 12.84
N ASN A 122 19.50 23.38 14.17
CA ASN A 122 20.76 23.34 14.91
C ASN A 122 21.47 21.96 14.86
N LYS A 123 20.73 20.84 14.77
CA LYS A 123 21.32 19.49 14.60
C LYS A 123 22.02 19.32 13.24
N ASN A 124 21.53 20.01 12.22
CA ASN A 124 22.03 19.86 10.84
C ASN A 124 23.25 20.76 10.57
N GLU A 125 23.35 21.93 11.20
CA GLU A 125 24.50 22.84 11.06
C GLU A 125 25.84 22.19 11.48
N THR A 126 25.83 21.21 12.38
CA THR A 126 27.06 20.54 12.85
C THR A 126 27.59 19.45 11.92
N ASN A 127 26.82 18.99 10.92
CA ASN A 127 27.13 17.79 10.12
C ASN A 127 27.49 18.07 8.64
N CYS A 128 27.53 19.33 8.21
CA CYS A 128 27.74 19.67 6.80
C CYS A 128 29.22 19.91 6.45
N ASN A 129 29.94 18.84 6.07
CA ASN A 129 31.21 18.94 5.37
C ASN A 129 31.30 17.89 4.23
N GLY A 130 31.35 18.35 2.97
CA GLY A 130 31.87 17.65 1.78
C GLY A 130 31.21 16.35 1.28
N LYS A 131 30.87 15.39 2.14
CA LYS A 131 30.38 14.05 1.75
C LYS A 131 28.91 14.03 1.31
N TYR A 132 28.13 15.01 1.75
CA TYR A 132 26.69 15.07 1.48
C TYR A 132 26.37 15.35 -0.01
N THR A 133 27.21 16.12 -0.70
CA THR A 133 27.00 16.45 -2.12
C THR A 133 27.18 15.25 -3.04
N PHE A 134 28.16 14.37 -2.77
CA PHE A 134 28.38 13.15 -3.57
C PHE A 134 27.23 12.15 -3.41
N ILE A 135 26.77 11.91 -2.18
CA ILE A 135 25.62 11.04 -1.90
C ILE A 135 24.35 11.59 -2.57
N LYS A 136 24.13 12.91 -2.49
CA LYS A 136 22.99 13.57 -3.14
C LYS A 136 23.00 13.39 -4.66
N MET A 137 24.17 13.55 -5.30
CA MET A 137 24.34 13.31 -6.74
C MET A 137 24.05 11.84 -7.10
N GLY A 138 24.55 10.89 -6.31
CA GLY A 138 24.27 9.46 -6.52
C GLY A 138 22.79 9.11 -6.41
N LEU A 139 22.06 9.67 -5.43
CA LEU A 139 20.62 9.44 -5.27
C LEU A 139 19.81 10.05 -6.42
N LEU A 140 20.20 11.23 -6.94
CA LEU A 140 19.55 11.82 -8.11
C LEU A 140 19.75 10.96 -9.37
N TYR A 141 20.95 10.42 -9.56
CA TYR A 141 21.21 9.49 -10.66
C TYR A 141 20.40 8.20 -10.54
N LEU A 142 20.23 7.67 -9.32
CA LEU A 142 19.36 6.53 -9.07
C LEU A 142 17.90 6.81 -9.43
N ILE A 143 17.36 7.99 -9.07
CA ILE A 143 16.00 8.39 -9.45
C ILE A 143 15.86 8.40 -10.98
N TRP A 144 16.85 8.98 -11.68
CA TRP A 144 16.83 9.02 -13.15
C TRP A 144 16.82 7.61 -13.78
N ILE A 145 17.61 6.67 -13.25
CA ILE A 145 17.57 5.26 -13.69
C ILE A 145 16.19 4.66 -13.46
N VAL A 146 15.61 4.84 -12.28
CA VAL A 146 14.29 4.29 -11.93
C VAL A 146 13.21 4.88 -12.83
N ASP A 147 13.27 6.18 -13.15
CA ASP A 147 12.33 6.82 -14.08
C ASP A 147 12.44 6.25 -15.49
N CYS A 148 13.66 6.02 -15.98
CA CYS A 148 13.87 5.36 -17.27
C CYS A 148 13.25 3.95 -17.31
N ILE A 149 13.38 3.18 -16.22
CA ILE A 149 12.76 1.85 -16.10
C ILE A 149 11.22 1.96 -16.07
N ILE A 150 10.66 2.91 -15.32
CA ILE A 150 9.20 3.12 -15.26
C ILE A 150 8.65 3.48 -16.64
N GLU A 151 9.32 4.35 -17.39
CA GLU A 151 8.94 4.69 -18.77
C GLU A 151 9.03 3.48 -19.72
N LEU A 152 10.05 2.64 -19.56
CA LEU A 152 10.17 1.41 -20.35
C LEU A 152 9.02 0.44 -20.07
N ILE A 153 8.68 0.23 -18.79
CA ILE A 153 7.56 -0.62 -18.37
C ILE A 153 6.24 -0.07 -18.94
N ALA A 154 6.04 1.24 -18.88
CA ALA A 154 4.84 1.89 -19.40
C ALA A 154 4.69 1.73 -20.93
N LYS A 155 5.78 1.68 -21.69
CA LYS A 155 5.74 1.35 -23.13
C LYS A 155 5.28 -0.08 -23.41
N MET A 156 5.46 -1.00 -22.46
CA MET A 156 5.09 -2.41 -22.58
C MET A 156 3.75 -2.74 -21.90
N ASP A 157 2.82 -1.79 -21.85
CA ASP A 157 1.55 -1.90 -21.11
C ASP A 157 0.74 -3.17 -21.40
N MET A 158 0.75 -3.64 -22.66
CA MET A 158 0.07 -4.90 -23.05
C MET A 158 0.65 -6.13 -22.34
N VAL A 159 1.98 -6.22 -22.22
CA VAL A 159 2.65 -7.36 -21.57
C VAL A 159 2.49 -7.24 -20.06
N VAL A 160 2.64 -6.03 -19.53
CA VAL A 160 2.48 -5.74 -18.11
C VAL A 160 1.08 -6.11 -17.64
N SER A 161 0.05 -5.70 -18.36
CA SER A 161 -1.35 -6.02 -18.01
C SER A 161 -1.66 -7.52 -17.96
N CYS A 162 -0.87 -8.35 -18.66
CA CYS A 162 -1.05 -9.80 -18.69
C CYS A 162 -0.34 -10.55 -17.55
N SER A 163 0.60 -9.92 -16.83
CA SER A 163 1.44 -10.59 -15.83
C SER A 163 1.42 -9.88 -14.48
N HIS A 164 1.15 -10.66 -13.43
CA HIS A 164 1.22 -10.22 -12.04
C HIS A 164 2.64 -9.88 -11.60
N THR A 165 3.66 -10.55 -12.15
CA THR A 165 5.06 -10.25 -11.85
C THR A 165 5.50 -8.91 -12.42
N PHE A 166 5.16 -8.62 -13.68
CA PHE A 166 5.53 -7.35 -14.30
C PHE A 166 4.76 -6.15 -13.72
N THR A 167 3.47 -6.31 -13.42
CA THR A 167 2.71 -5.28 -12.69
C THR A 167 3.35 -4.99 -11.32
N TYR A 168 3.71 -6.03 -10.58
CA TYR A 168 4.36 -5.84 -9.29
C TYR A 168 5.76 -5.23 -9.42
N PHE A 169 6.52 -5.59 -10.45
CA PHE A 169 7.81 -4.97 -10.73
C PHE A 169 7.66 -3.46 -10.93
N GLY A 170 6.67 -3.03 -11.71
CA GLY A 170 6.33 -1.60 -11.87
C GLY A 170 5.97 -0.91 -10.55
N GLU A 171 5.07 -1.52 -9.75
CA GLU A 171 4.72 -1.03 -8.40
C GLU A 171 5.96 -0.92 -7.49
N SER A 172 6.86 -1.90 -7.54
CA SER A 172 8.08 -1.93 -6.75
C SER A 172 9.05 -0.82 -7.15
N MET A 173 9.16 -0.50 -8.45
CA MET A 173 9.98 0.61 -8.93
C MET A 173 9.42 1.97 -8.49
N GLN A 174 8.10 2.14 -8.52
CA GLN A 174 7.46 3.35 -7.98
C GLN A 174 7.68 3.51 -6.47
N ASN A 175 7.56 2.42 -5.71
CA ASN A 175 7.86 2.43 -4.27
C ASN A 175 9.33 2.77 -3.99
N LEU A 176 10.26 2.27 -4.83
CA LEU A 176 11.67 2.61 -4.73
C LEU A 176 11.92 4.09 -5.03
N LYS A 177 11.30 4.64 -6.08
CA LYS A 177 11.37 6.09 -6.38
C LYS A 177 10.92 6.93 -5.20
N TRP A 178 9.72 6.65 -4.66
CA TRP A 178 9.18 7.35 -3.49
C TRP A 178 10.13 7.27 -2.28
N PHE A 179 10.74 6.11 -2.04
CA PHE A 179 11.68 5.92 -0.94
C PHE A 179 12.94 6.77 -1.11
N VAL A 180 13.53 6.79 -2.32
CA VAL A 180 14.74 7.56 -2.61
C VAL A 180 14.46 9.07 -2.56
N GLU A 181 13.34 9.52 -3.11
CA GLU A 181 12.89 10.91 -3.01
C GLU A 181 12.72 11.33 -1.55
N SER A 182 12.08 10.50 -0.74
CA SER A 182 11.85 10.82 0.67
C SER A 182 13.16 10.94 1.47
N ILE A 183 14.17 10.11 1.18
CA ILE A 183 15.52 10.25 1.77
C ILE A 183 16.17 11.58 1.34
N LEU A 184 16.01 11.97 0.08
CA LEU A 184 16.60 13.18 -0.48
C LEU A 184 16.03 14.45 0.14
N TYR A 185 14.70 14.49 0.37
CA TYR A 185 13.99 15.66 0.89
C TYR A 185 13.99 15.76 2.42
N GLU A 186 13.72 14.68 3.16
CA GLU A 186 13.47 14.76 4.61
C GLU A 186 14.76 14.79 5.46
N LYS A 187 15.93 14.45 4.89
CA LYS A 187 17.26 14.45 5.55
C LYS A 187 17.36 13.66 6.87
N LYS A 188 16.31 12.93 7.26
CA LYS A 188 16.23 12.00 8.40
C LYS A 188 15.36 10.81 8.01
N LEU A 189 15.64 9.64 8.59
CA LEU A 189 14.77 8.47 8.49
C LEU A 189 13.50 8.71 9.32
N THR A 190 12.39 9.05 8.66
CA THR A 190 11.08 9.08 9.33
C THR A 190 10.59 7.65 9.61
N PRO A 191 9.71 7.46 10.62
CA PRO A 191 9.24 6.12 10.96
C PRO A 191 8.50 5.41 9.82
N LYS A 192 7.92 6.17 8.87
CA LYS A 192 7.34 5.64 7.63
C LYS A 192 8.40 4.96 6.75
N LEU A 193 9.54 5.62 6.51
CA LEU A 193 10.63 5.06 5.72
C LEU A 193 11.26 3.85 6.42
N GLY A 194 11.47 3.94 7.73
CA GLY A 194 11.99 2.81 8.50
C GLY A 194 11.09 1.58 8.39
N ASN A 195 9.77 1.78 8.37
CA ASN A 195 8.82 0.68 8.17
C ASN A 195 8.88 0.07 6.78
N ALA A 196 8.90 0.89 5.73
CA ALA A 196 9.03 0.40 4.36
C ALA A 196 10.35 -0.37 4.16
N LEU A 197 11.45 0.15 4.70
CA LEU A 197 12.77 -0.49 4.62
C LEU A 197 12.79 -1.83 5.35
N LEU A 198 12.32 -1.88 6.60
CA LEU A 198 12.34 -3.11 7.38
C LEU A 198 11.39 -4.17 6.81
N ALA A 199 10.20 -3.78 6.35
CA ALA A 199 9.29 -4.69 5.65
C ALA A 199 9.95 -5.26 4.40
N LYS A 200 10.68 -4.44 3.63
CA LYS A 200 11.39 -4.91 2.44
C LYS A 200 12.57 -5.85 2.76
N ILE A 201 13.32 -5.56 3.83
CA ILE A 201 14.41 -6.45 4.29
C ILE A 201 13.85 -7.81 4.70
N VAL A 202 12.75 -7.83 5.47
CA VAL A 202 12.09 -9.08 5.87
C VAL A 202 11.55 -9.83 4.65
N ASP A 203 10.93 -9.14 3.69
CA ASP A 203 10.48 -9.70 2.42
C ASP A 203 11.63 -10.38 1.64
N VAL A 204 12.81 -9.73 1.56
CA VAL A 204 14.01 -10.27 0.90
C VAL A 204 14.57 -11.48 1.64
N ILE A 205 14.70 -11.41 2.97
CA ILE A 205 15.20 -12.54 3.78
C ILE A 205 14.27 -13.75 3.62
N CYS A 206 12.96 -13.56 3.76
CA CYS A 206 11.97 -14.62 3.56
C CYS A 206 12.06 -15.19 2.13
N GLY A 207 12.23 -14.32 1.12
CA GLY A 207 12.38 -14.74 -0.28
C GLY A 207 13.61 -15.61 -0.51
N ILE A 208 14.76 -15.23 0.04
CA ILE A 208 16.02 -16.01 -0.08
C ILE A 208 15.91 -17.35 0.65
N LEU A 209 15.33 -17.37 1.87
CA LEU A 209 15.13 -18.62 2.61
C LEU A 209 14.24 -19.59 1.84
N LEU A 210 13.14 -19.10 1.28
CA LEU A 210 12.20 -19.90 0.50
C LEU A 210 12.80 -20.33 -0.85
N MET A 211 13.58 -19.45 -1.49
CA MET A 211 14.36 -19.76 -2.69
C MET A 211 15.32 -20.94 -2.43
N ASN A 212 16.06 -20.90 -1.32
CA ASN A 212 16.98 -21.98 -0.95
C ASN A 212 16.23 -23.29 -0.67
N CYS A 213 15.07 -23.22 -0.02
CA CYS A 213 14.20 -24.38 0.18
C CYS A 213 13.76 -24.99 -1.17
N PHE A 214 13.35 -24.17 -2.13
CA PHE A 214 12.97 -24.64 -3.47
C PHE A 214 14.13 -25.27 -4.24
N LEU A 215 15.34 -24.72 -4.13
CA LEU A 215 16.52 -25.30 -4.74
C LEU A 215 16.93 -26.62 -4.09
N HIS A 216 16.74 -26.76 -2.77
CA HIS A 216 17.03 -28.00 -2.06
C HIS A 216 16.06 -29.13 -2.44
N HIS A 217 14.77 -28.83 -2.52
CA HIS A 217 13.72 -29.79 -2.87
C HIS A 217 13.33 -29.78 -4.36
N GLN A 218 14.27 -29.45 -5.26
CA GLN A 218 13.98 -29.31 -6.69
C GLN A 218 13.30 -30.55 -7.30
N HIS A 219 13.82 -31.75 -7.01
CA HIS A 219 13.28 -33.00 -7.57
C HIS A 219 11.87 -33.30 -7.07
N GLU A 220 11.61 -33.09 -5.79
CA GLU A 220 10.28 -33.27 -5.19
C GLU A 220 9.27 -32.28 -5.77
N ILE A 221 9.66 -31.01 -5.96
CA ILE A 221 8.80 -29.98 -6.54
C ILE A 221 8.47 -30.31 -8.00
N LEU A 222 9.44 -30.77 -8.79
CA LEU A 222 9.22 -31.15 -10.18
C LEU A 222 8.28 -32.36 -10.29
N TYR A 223 8.46 -33.36 -9.43
CA TYR A 223 7.59 -34.53 -9.37
C TYR A 223 6.17 -34.14 -8.93
N ALA A 224 6.03 -33.35 -7.85
CA ALA A 224 4.75 -32.87 -7.36
C ALA A 224 4.02 -31.99 -8.38
N PHE A 225 4.75 -31.18 -9.15
CA PHE A 225 4.18 -30.39 -10.25
C PHE A 225 3.60 -31.28 -11.35
N GLN A 226 4.35 -32.30 -11.78
CA GLN A 226 3.88 -33.25 -12.78
C GLN A 226 2.65 -34.02 -12.30
N ASP A 227 2.69 -34.52 -11.07
CA ASP A 227 1.56 -35.25 -10.47
C ASP A 227 0.32 -34.35 -10.34
N ALA A 228 0.50 -33.12 -9.86
CA ALA A 228 -0.58 -32.14 -9.79
C ALA A 228 -1.21 -31.84 -11.17
N VAL A 229 -0.38 -31.69 -12.21
CA VAL A 229 -0.87 -31.49 -13.59
C VAL A 229 -1.73 -32.67 -14.04
N GLU A 230 -1.27 -33.91 -13.83
CA GLU A 230 -2.01 -35.10 -14.23
C GLU A 230 -3.30 -35.30 -13.44
N ILE A 231 -3.26 -35.06 -12.13
CA ILE A 231 -4.45 -35.09 -11.27
C ILE A 231 -5.48 -34.05 -11.73
N ILE A 232 -5.07 -32.80 -11.97
CA ILE A 232 -5.97 -31.73 -12.42
C ILE A 232 -6.61 -32.11 -13.77
N ILE A 233 -5.82 -32.59 -14.73
CA ILE A 233 -6.31 -32.98 -16.04
C ILE A 233 -7.27 -34.16 -15.95
N SER A 234 -6.94 -35.18 -15.15
CA SER A 234 -7.78 -36.36 -14.92
C SER A 234 -9.12 -35.97 -14.29
N ASN A 235 -9.10 -35.14 -13.25
CA ASN A 235 -10.31 -34.65 -12.58
C ASN A 235 -11.18 -33.81 -13.53
N LEU A 236 -10.57 -32.95 -14.34
CA LEU A 236 -11.32 -32.15 -15.31
C LEU A 236 -11.96 -33.01 -16.40
N LYS A 237 -11.27 -34.07 -16.87
CA LYS A 237 -11.84 -35.07 -17.78
C LYS A 237 -12.98 -35.86 -17.15
N GLY A 238 -12.80 -36.31 -15.90
CA GLY A 238 -13.85 -36.99 -15.13
C GLY A 238 -15.09 -36.13 -14.98
N LEU A 239 -14.92 -34.85 -14.69
CA LEU A 239 -16.02 -33.89 -14.62
C LEU A 239 -16.72 -33.70 -15.97
N LEU A 240 -16.00 -33.63 -17.09
CA LEU A 240 -16.63 -33.59 -18.41
C LEU A 240 -17.44 -34.86 -18.71
N ILE A 241 -16.93 -36.03 -18.36
CA ILE A 241 -17.65 -37.30 -18.53
C ILE A 241 -18.93 -37.29 -17.70
N TYR A 242 -18.87 -36.80 -16.46
CA TYR A 242 -20.05 -36.62 -15.61
C TYR A 242 -21.08 -35.67 -16.26
N LEU A 243 -20.64 -34.55 -16.82
CA LEU A 243 -21.51 -33.60 -17.53
C LEU A 243 -22.14 -34.18 -18.80
N MET A 244 -21.39 -35.01 -19.55
CA MET A 244 -21.89 -35.69 -20.75
C MET A 244 -22.97 -36.75 -20.47
N GLY A 245 -23.05 -37.24 -19.23
CA GLY A 245 -24.06 -38.19 -18.78
C GLY A 245 -25.39 -37.51 -18.43
N SER A 246 -25.77 -37.58 -17.15
CA SER A 246 -26.98 -36.96 -16.58
C SER A 246 -26.61 -36.23 -15.29
N PRO A 247 -26.00 -35.03 -15.39
CA PRO A 247 -25.57 -34.30 -14.20
C PRO A 247 -26.79 -33.85 -13.39
N ILE A 248 -26.77 -34.09 -12.07
CA ILE A 248 -27.86 -33.68 -11.14
C ILE A 248 -29.24 -34.24 -11.57
N GLY A 249 -29.28 -35.32 -12.35
CA GLY A 249 -30.53 -35.88 -12.89
C GLY A 249 -31.20 -35.04 -13.97
N LEU A 250 -30.55 -33.97 -14.47
CA LEU A 250 -31.07 -33.15 -15.57
C LEU A 250 -30.92 -33.89 -16.90
N LYS A 251 -32.05 -34.08 -17.60
CA LYS A 251 -32.06 -34.64 -18.96
C LYS A 251 -31.61 -33.59 -19.97
N LEU A 252 -30.32 -33.53 -20.20
CA LEU A 252 -29.71 -32.66 -21.21
C LEU A 252 -29.94 -33.19 -22.63
N ASN A 253 -29.90 -32.29 -23.62
CA ASN A 253 -29.96 -32.72 -25.03
C ASN A 253 -28.74 -33.58 -25.38
N HIS A 254 -28.94 -34.89 -25.61
CA HIS A 254 -27.85 -35.85 -25.77
C HIS A 254 -26.88 -35.55 -26.93
N ALA A 255 -27.42 -35.18 -28.10
CA ALA A 255 -26.58 -34.93 -29.28
C ALA A 255 -25.68 -33.70 -29.06
N PHE A 256 -26.27 -32.62 -28.55
CA PHE A 256 -25.54 -31.40 -28.28
C PHE A 256 -24.58 -31.53 -27.09
N ASN A 257 -25.00 -32.21 -26.01
CA ASN A 257 -24.15 -32.51 -24.85
C ASN A 257 -22.92 -33.31 -25.27
N ARG A 258 -23.10 -34.33 -26.12
CA ARG A 258 -21.98 -35.11 -26.67
C ARG A 258 -21.03 -34.26 -27.51
N SER A 259 -21.55 -33.39 -28.36
CA SER A 259 -20.73 -32.50 -29.20
C SER A 259 -19.91 -31.51 -28.37
N LEU A 260 -20.52 -30.83 -27.39
CA LEU A 260 -19.82 -29.93 -26.48
C LEU A 260 -18.78 -30.65 -25.62
N GLY A 261 -19.13 -31.81 -25.07
CA GLY A 261 -18.23 -32.63 -24.28
C GLY A 261 -16.99 -33.05 -25.08
N GLN A 262 -17.16 -33.52 -26.31
CA GLN A 262 -16.04 -33.87 -27.20
C GLN A 262 -15.17 -32.64 -27.52
N PHE A 263 -15.79 -31.50 -27.81
CA PHE A 263 -15.08 -30.25 -28.08
C PHE A 263 -14.19 -29.82 -26.90
N PHE A 264 -14.72 -29.82 -25.67
CA PHE A 264 -13.93 -29.47 -24.48
C PHE A 264 -12.90 -30.54 -24.11
N PHE A 265 -13.21 -31.82 -24.31
CA PHE A 265 -12.26 -32.92 -24.09
C PHE A 265 -11.03 -32.81 -25.00
N TYR A 266 -11.23 -32.40 -26.25
CA TYR A 266 -10.16 -32.11 -27.19
C TYR A 266 -9.25 -30.98 -26.67
N HIS A 267 -9.83 -29.87 -26.18
CA HIS A 267 -9.05 -28.75 -25.64
C HIS A 267 -8.20 -29.15 -24.43
N ILE A 268 -8.76 -29.94 -23.51
CA ILE A 268 -8.01 -30.44 -22.35
C ILE A 268 -6.88 -31.36 -22.78
N SER A 269 -7.14 -32.22 -23.77
CA SER A 269 -6.13 -33.15 -24.28
C SER A 269 -4.99 -32.42 -25.03
N LEU A 270 -5.33 -31.39 -25.79
CA LEU A 270 -4.34 -30.49 -26.42
C LEU A 270 -3.50 -29.77 -25.37
N TRP A 271 -4.13 -29.27 -24.29
CA TRP A 271 -3.42 -28.64 -23.19
C TRP A 271 -2.48 -29.59 -22.45
N ARG A 272 -2.89 -30.85 -22.25
CA ARG A 272 -2.02 -31.89 -21.70
C ARG A 272 -0.76 -32.06 -22.54
N LEU A 273 -0.89 -32.15 -23.87
CA LEU A 273 0.25 -32.27 -24.78
C LEU A 273 1.18 -31.06 -24.67
N PHE A 274 0.60 -29.86 -24.62
CA PHE A 274 1.36 -28.62 -24.40
C PHE A 274 2.15 -28.63 -23.09
N LEU A 275 1.53 -29.01 -21.96
CA LEU A 275 2.21 -29.07 -20.66
C LEU A 275 3.34 -30.10 -20.64
N HIS A 276 3.17 -31.26 -21.27
CA HIS A 276 4.27 -32.23 -21.42
C HIS A 276 5.42 -31.66 -22.25
N GLY A 277 5.13 -30.86 -23.28
CA GLY A 277 6.17 -30.17 -24.07
C GLY A 277 6.92 -29.09 -23.29
N ILE A 278 6.25 -28.41 -22.35
CA ILE A 278 6.87 -27.38 -21.48
C ILE A 278 7.65 -27.97 -20.31
N GLN A 279 7.30 -29.18 -19.86
CA GLN A 279 7.94 -29.85 -18.73
C GLN A 279 9.49 -29.87 -18.79
N PRO A 280 10.15 -30.29 -19.89
CA PRO A 280 11.62 -30.29 -19.95
C PRO A 280 12.21 -28.86 -19.86
N LEU A 281 11.51 -27.86 -20.41
CA LEU A 281 11.93 -26.46 -20.30
C LEU A 281 11.84 -25.96 -18.86
N PHE A 282 10.78 -26.34 -18.14
CA PHE A 282 10.61 -26.02 -16.73
C PHE A 282 11.69 -26.69 -15.86
N ALA A 283 11.98 -27.96 -16.10
CA ALA A 283 13.01 -28.71 -15.36
C ALA A 283 14.42 -28.16 -15.60
N ASN A 284 14.80 -27.89 -16.86
CA ASN A 284 16.12 -27.37 -17.20
C ASN A 284 16.36 -25.95 -16.69
N ASN A 285 15.31 -25.11 -16.67
CA ASN A 285 15.40 -23.70 -16.27
C ASN A 285 14.90 -23.45 -14.84
N PHE A 286 14.71 -24.48 -14.02
CA PHE A 286 14.15 -24.35 -12.67
C PHE A 286 14.88 -23.30 -11.82
N LYS A 287 16.22 -23.27 -11.88
CA LYS A 287 17.04 -22.28 -11.17
C LYS A 287 16.72 -20.84 -11.57
N LEU A 288 16.46 -20.58 -12.86
CA LEU A 288 16.11 -19.25 -13.36
C LEU A 288 14.71 -18.83 -12.91
N ILE A 289 13.77 -19.78 -12.82
CA ILE A 289 12.40 -19.53 -12.37
C ILE A 289 12.36 -19.14 -10.88
N VAL A 290 13.26 -19.71 -10.09
CA VAL A 290 13.34 -19.48 -8.64
C VAL A 290 14.19 -18.24 -8.29
N LEU A 291 15.05 -17.78 -9.21
CA LEU A 291 15.95 -16.62 -9.06
C LEU A 291 15.28 -15.31 -8.59
N PRO A 292 14.05 -14.94 -9.02
CA PRO A 292 13.36 -13.75 -8.52
C PRO A 292 13.15 -13.73 -7.00
N GLY A 293 13.33 -14.87 -6.31
CA GLY A 293 13.37 -14.93 -4.85
C GLY A 293 14.40 -14.01 -4.19
N ILE A 294 15.48 -13.65 -4.89
CA ILE A 294 16.47 -12.66 -4.43
C ILE A 294 15.83 -11.28 -4.22
N LEU A 295 14.80 -10.93 -5.01
CA LEU A 295 14.08 -9.67 -4.90
C LEU A 295 13.02 -9.69 -3.78
N GLY A 296 12.73 -10.86 -3.21
CA GLY A 296 11.86 -11.06 -2.05
C GLY A 296 10.67 -12.00 -2.27
N PHE A 297 10.06 -12.41 -1.17
CA PHE A 297 8.93 -13.34 -1.15
C PHE A 297 7.71 -12.80 -1.92
N SER A 298 7.50 -11.49 -1.89
CA SER A 298 6.44 -10.82 -2.66
C SER A 298 6.58 -11.02 -4.17
N PHE A 299 7.80 -11.12 -4.70
CA PHE A 299 8.04 -11.46 -6.11
C PHE A 299 7.73 -12.93 -6.40
N GLN A 300 8.05 -13.84 -5.47
CA GLN A 300 7.69 -15.26 -5.61
C GLN A 300 6.17 -15.47 -5.62
N LEU A 301 5.42 -14.74 -4.77
CA LEU A 301 3.95 -14.77 -4.80
C LEU A 301 3.37 -14.28 -6.14
N ALA A 302 3.96 -13.24 -6.73
CA ALA A 302 3.54 -12.74 -8.04
C ALA A 302 3.82 -13.76 -9.16
N MET A 303 4.98 -14.43 -9.11
CA MET A 303 5.34 -15.52 -10.03
C MET A 303 4.41 -16.72 -9.89
N ILE A 304 4.04 -17.11 -8.66
CA ILE A 304 3.06 -18.19 -8.43
C ILE A 304 1.71 -17.83 -9.03
N ALA A 305 1.26 -16.57 -8.92
CA ALA A 305 0.02 -16.13 -9.55
C ALA A 305 0.07 -16.22 -11.09
N ASP A 306 1.23 -15.93 -11.70
CA ASP A 306 1.43 -16.09 -13.15
C ASP A 306 1.45 -17.57 -13.56
N ILE A 307 2.11 -18.44 -12.79
CA ILE A 307 2.12 -19.89 -13.03
C ILE A 307 0.71 -20.46 -12.96
N ILE A 308 -0.09 -20.07 -11.97
CA ILE A 308 -1.50 -20.47 -11.86
C ILE A 308 -2.31 -19.99 -13.07
N SER A 309 -2.09 -18.75 -13.50
CA SER A 309 -2.78 -18.16 -14.65
C SER A 309 -2.46 -18.91 -15.95
N ILE A 310 -1.19 -19.26 -16.17
CA ILE A 310 -0.75 -20.07 -17.31
C ILE A 310 -1.33 -21.49 -17.21
N ALA A 311 -1.18 -22.16 -16.07
CA ALA A 311 -1.65 -23.53 -15.86
C ALA A 311 -3.17 -23.68 -16.11
N THR A 312 -3.94 -22.66 -15.73
CA THR A 312 -5.41 -22.63 -15.87
C THR A 312 -5.90 -21.95 -17.14
N PHE A 313 -5.01 -21.58 -18.07
CA PHE A 313 -5.37 -20.89 -19.31
C PHE A 313 -6.40 -21.67 -20.14
N HIS A 314 -6.25 -22.99 -20.26
CA HIS A 314 -7.21 -23.84 -20.97
C HIS A 314 -8.63 -23.79 -20.37
N VAL A 315 -8.73 -23.70 -19.03
CA VAL A 315 -10.02 -23.55 -18.33
C VAL A 315 -10.64 -22.19 -18.65
N TYR A 316 -9.83 -21.13 -18.69
CA TYR A 316 -10.28 -19.81 -19.12
C TYR A 316 -10.80 -19.82 -20.57
N CYS A 317 -10.08 -20.45 -21.51
CA CYS A 317 -10.55 -20.59 -22.89
C CYS A 317 -11.90 -21.32 -22.98
N ILE A 318 -12.05 -22.45 -22.27
CA ILE A 318 -13.31 -23.20 -22.20
C ILE A 318 -14.43 -22.33 -21.61
N TYR A 319 -14.16 -21.60 -20.53
CA TYR A 319 -15.09 -20.63 -19.96
C TYR A 319 -15.51 -19.57 -20.98
N VAL A 320 -14.57 -18.99 -21.74
CA VAL A 320 -14.87 -17.99 -22.78
C VAL A 320 -15.80 -18.59 -23.83
N TYR A 321 -15.52 -19.80 -24.32
CA TYR A 321 -16.39 -20.47 -25.29
C TYR A 321 -17.79 -20.74 -24.73
N ALA A 322 -17.88 -21.24 -23.50
CA ALA A 322 -19.16 -21.49 -22.84
C ALA A 322 -19.96 -20.19 -22.62
N ALA A 323 -19.29 -19.12 -22.17
CA ALA A 323 -19.90 -17.81 -21.96
C ALA A 323 -20.42 -17.20 -23.26
N ARG A 324 -19.63 -17.26 -24.35
CA ARG A 324 -20.03 -16.77 -25.67
C ARG A 324 -21.22 -17.54 -26.21
N LEU A 325 -21.21 -18.86 -26.07
CA LEU A 325 -22.30 -19.73 -26.52
C LEU A 325 -23.59 -19.48 -25.71
N PHE A 326 -23.47 -19.38 -24.38
CA PHE A 326 -24.60 -19.03 -23.50
C PHE A 326 -25.17 -17.65 -23.84
N ASN A 327 -24.32 -16.65 -24.03
CA ASN A 327 -24.75 -15.30 -24.39
C ASN A 327 -25.42 -15.26 -25.78
N LEU A 328 -24.90 -16.02 -26.75
CA LEU A 328 -25.52 -16.18 -28.07
C LEU A 328 -26.92 -16.79 -27.95
N GLN A 329 -27.08 -17.85 -27.16
CA GLN A 329 -28.38 -18.48 -26.93
C GLN A 329 -29.37 -17.55 -26.24
N LEU A 330 -28.96 -16.83 -25.19
CA LEU A 330 -29.83 -15.85 -24.53
C LEU A 330 -30.28 -14.74 -25.48
N ARG A 331 -29.35 -14.17 -26.27
CA ARG A 331 -29.72 -13.15 -27.28
C ARG A 331 -30.64 -13.71 -28.35
N GLY A 332 -30.40 -14.94 -28.79
CA GLY A 332 -31.25 -15.65 -29.75
C GLY A 332 -32.66 -15.85 -29.22
N ILE A 333 -32.80 -16.36 -27.99
CA ILE A 333 -34.09 -16.56 -27.31
C ILE A 333 -34.81 -15.22 -27.13
N VAL A 334 -34.14 -14.18 -26.65
CA VAL A 334 -34.74 -12.84 -26.49
C VAL A 334 -35.19 -12.26 -27.83
N SER A 335 -34.41 -12.47 -28.89
CA SER A 335 -34.76 -12.02 -30.25
C SER A 335 -36.00 -12.74 -30.77
N LEU A 336 -36.05 -14.07 -30.65
CA LEU A 336 -37.18 -14.88 -31.09
C LEU A 336 -38.42 -14.66 -30.22
N TRP A 337 -38.24 -14.44 -28.92
CA TRP A 337 -39.32 -14.03 -28.01
C TRP A 337 -40.03 -12.76 -28.50
N ARG A 338 -39.25 -11.76 -28.94
CA ARG A 338 -39.83 -10.53 -29.53
C ARG A 338 -40.59 -10.84 -30.82
N LEU A 339 -40.07 -11.74 -31.66
CA LEU A 339 -40.72 -12.16 -32.90
C LEU A 339 -42.12 -12.74 -32.63
N PHE A 340 -42.27 -13.61 -31.61
CA PHE A 340 -43.60 -14.13 -31.24
C PHE A 340 -44.60 -13.05 -30.82
N ILE A 341 -44.13 -12.02 -30.11
CA ILE A 341 -44.98 -10.93 -29.62
C ILE A 341 -45.26 -9.92 -30.76
N GLY A 342 -44.72 -10.13 -31.97
CA GLY A 342 -44.88 -9.17 -33.07
C GLY A 342 -44.03 -7.91 -32.87
N ARG A 343 -42.86 -8.04 -32.25
CA ARG A 343 -41.94 -6.94 -31.94
C ARG A 343 -40.56 -7.17 -32.57
N LYS A 344 -39.89 -6.09 -32.98
CA LYS A 344 -38.53 -6.09 -33.53
C LYS A 344 -37.67 -5.03 -32.85
N TYR A 345 -36.43 -5.37 -32.52
CA TYR A 345 -35.48 -4.35 -32.06
C TYR A 345 -34.93 -3.56 -33.24
N ASN A 346 -35.03 -2.24 -33.17
CA ASN A 346 -34.56 -1.31 -34.18
C ASN A 346 -33.23 -0.66 -33.70
N PRO A 347 -32.07 -1.08 -34.23
CA PRO A 347 -30.78 -0.54 -33.80
C PRO A 347 -30.62 0.94 -34.15
N LEU A 348 -31.27 1.43 -35.21
CA LEU A 348 -31.17 2.83 -35.64
C LEU A 348 -31.87 3.79 -34.67
N ARG A 349 -32.93 3.33 -34.00
CA ARG A 349 -33.73 4.12 -33.04
C ARG A 349 -33.55 3.66 -31.60
N ASN A 350 -32.66 2.70 -31.35
CA ASN A 350 -32.36 2.12 -30.04
C ASN A 350 -33.63 1.71 -29.24
N ARG A 351 -34.67 1.20 -29.92
CA ARG A 351 -35.97 0.87 -29.32
C ARG A 351 -36.60 -0.38 -29.93
N VAL A 352 -37.63 -0.92 -29.27
CA VAL A 352 -38.41 -2.07 -29.76
C VAL A 352 -39.68 -1.57 -30.44
N ASP A 353 -39.82 -1.82 -31.73
CA ASP A 353 -40.97 -1.42 -32.56
C ASP A 353 -41.92 -2.62 -32.79
N SER A 354 -43.22 -2.37 -32.98
CA SER A 354 -44.17 -3.38 -33.47
C SER A 354 -43.90 -3.70 -34.94
N CYS A 355 -43.94 -4.98 -35.31
CA CYS A 355 -43.68 -5.46 -36.67
C CYS A 355 -44.73 -6.51 -37.04
N LYS A 356 -45.31 -6.39 -38.24
CA LYS A 356 -46.23 -7.40 -38.78
C LYS A 356 -45.41 -8.53 -39.39
N TYR A 357 -45.51 -9.73 -38.84
CA TYR A 357 -44.87 -10.93 -39.37
C TYR A 357 -45.88 -11.79 -40.12
N SER A 358 -45.44 -12.47 -41.18
CA SER A 358 -46.28 -13.46 -41.87
C SER A 358 -46.37 -14.76 -41.07
N SER A 359 -47.41 -15.56 -41.31
CA SER A 359 -47.59 -16.86 -40.63
C SER A 359 -46.36 -17.78 -40.78
N ASN A 360 -45.73 -17.79 -41.96
CA ASN A 360 -44.52 -18.58 -42.21
C ASN A 360 -43.33 -18.11 -41.35
N GLN A 361 -43.15 -16.80 -41.19
CA GLN A 361 -42.08 -16.23 -40.34
C GLN A 361 -42.29 -16.57 -38.86
N LEU A 362 -43.54 -16.52 -38.39
CA LEU A 362 -43.89 -16.89 -37.02
C LEU A 362 -43.63 -18.39 -36.78
N SER A 363 -44.00 -19.25 -37.72
CA SER A 363 -43.74 -20.70 -37.63
C SER A 363 -42.24 -21.03 -37.54
N ILE A 364 -41.41 -20.42 -38.40
CA ILE A 364 -39.95 -20.62 -38.37
C ILE A 364 -39.36 -20.09 -37.05
N GLY A 365 -39.81 -18.90 -36.61
CA GLY A 365 -39.39 -18.33 -35.33
C GLY A 365 -39.79 -19.22 -34.14
N THR A 366 -40.96 -19.85 -34.23
CA THR A 366 -41.46 -20.80 -33.24
C THR A 366 -40.57 -22.03 -33.12
N MET A 367 -40.25 -22.66 -34.25
CA MET A 367 -39.35 -23.82 -34.28
C MET A 367 -37.97 -23.47 -33.75
N GLY A 368 -37.39 -22.35 -34.21
CA GLY A 368 -36.08 -21.88 -33.75
C GLY A 368 -36.05 -21.60 -32.24
N PHE A 369 -37.11 -21.00 -31.69
CA PHE A 369 -37.19 -20.72 -30.27
C PHE A 369 -37.26 -22.00 -29.45
N THR A 370 -38.13 -22.94 -29.83
CA THR A 370 -38.27 -24.21 -29.14
C THR A 370 -36.94 -24.98 -29.14
N VAL A 371 -36.22 -24.99 -30.27
CA VAL A 371 -34.87 -25.59 -30.36
C VAL A 371 -33.90 -24.92 -29.40
N LEU A 372 -33.78 -23.58 -29.43
CA LEU A 372 -32.87 -22.87 -28.52
C LEU A 372 -33.25 -23.04 -27.04
N LEU A 373 -34.55 -23.05 -26.73
CA LEU A 373 -35.06 -23.24 -25.37
C LEU A 373 -34.72 -24.63 -24.83
N PHE A 374 -34.83 -25.68 -25.66
CA PHE A 374 -34.46 -27.05 -25.27
C PHE A 374 -32.95 -27.30 -25.23
N LEU A 375 -32.14 -26.49 -25.92
CA LEU A 375 -30.68 -26.53 -25.83
C LEU A 375 -30.11 -25.70 -24.66
N LEU A 376 -30.89 -24.75 -24.14
CA LEU A 376 -30.45 -23.82 -23.10
C LEU A 376 -30.00 -24.51 -21.80
N PRO A 377 -30.68 -25.56 -21.27
CA PRO A 377 -30.22 -26.23 -20.05
C PRO A 377 -28.81 -26.81 -20.20
N THR A 378 -28.48 -27.37 -21.37
CA THR A 378 -27.15 -27.94 -21.64
C THR A 378 -26.07 -26.86 -21.61
N THR A 379 -26.25 -25.73 -22.31
CA THR A 379 -25.24 -24.66 -22.29
C THR A 379 -25.11 -24.00 -20.92
N THR A 380 -26.24 -23.83 -20.22
CA THR A 380 -26.28 -23.24 -18.88
C THR A 380 -25.46 -24.06 -17.90
N MET A 381 -25.57 -25.40 -17.96
CA MET A 381 -24.79 -26.30 -17.10
C MET A 381 -23.28 -26.17 -17.34
N TYR A 382 -22.84 -26.23 -18.60
CA TYR A 382 -21.42 -26.05 -18.92
C TYR A 382 -20.91 -24.66 -18.52
N TYR A 383 -21.68 -23.61 -18.84
CA TYR A 383 -21.34 -22.24 -18.45
C TYR A 383 -21.20 -22.09 -16.93
N ALA A 384 -22.16 -22.61 -16.15
CA ALA A 384 -22.15 -22.52 -14.71
C ALA A 384 -20.91 -23.18 -14.10
N VAL A 385 -20.59 -24.42 -14.52
CA VAL A 385 -19.41 -25.15 -14.02
C VAL A 385 -18.11 -24.41 -14.33
N PHE A 386 -17.90 -23.98 -15.57
CA PHE A 386 -16.67 -23.28 -15.95
C PHE A 386 -16.60 -21.85 -15.40
N SER A 387 -17.74 -21.21 -15.15
CA SER A 387 -17.80 -19.94 -14.42
C SER A 387 -17.39 -20.12 -12.95
N MET A 388 -17.77 -21.23 -12.31
CA MET A 388 -17.34 -21.51 -10.94
C MET A 388 -15.82 -21.71 -10.85
N PHE A 389 -15.22 -22.43 -11.81
CA PHE A 389 -13.75 -22.51 -11.89
C PHE A 389 -13.10 -21.15 -12.09
N ARG A 390 -13.65 -20.30 -12.98
CA ARG A 390 -13.14 -18.94 -13.20
C ARG A 390 -13.17 -18.12 -11.90
N LEU A 391 -14.27 -18.16 -11.16
CA LEU A 391 -14.40 -17.47 -9.88
C LEU A 391 -13.43 -18.01 -8.82
N LEU A 392 -13.22 -19.32 -8.77
CA LEU A 392 -12.25 -19.95 -7.87
C LEU A 392 -10.83 -19.46 -8.18
N ILE A 393 -10.43 -19.49 -9.45
CA ILE A 393 -9.09 -19.03 -9.87
C ILE A 393 -8.89 -17.55 -9.54
N LEU A 394 -9.87 -16.68 -9.85
CA LEU A 394 -9.83 -15.26 -9.49
C LEU A 394 -9.74 -15.03 -7.97
N SER A 395 -10.39 -15.88 -7.17
CA SER A 395 -10.33 -15.82 -5.71
C SER A 395 -8.94 -16.19 -5.20
N VAL A 396 -8.31 -17.23 -5.75
CA VAL A 396 -6.95 -17.65 -5.40
C VAL A 396 -5.92 -16.59 -5.79
N THR A 397 -5.97 -16.06 -7.02
CA THR A 397 -5.05 -14.99 -7.45
C THR A 397 -5.27 -13.71 -6.65
N GLY A 398 -6.52 -13.39 -6.31
CA GLY A 398 -6.86 -12.32 -5.37
C GLY A 398 -6.26 -12.55 -3.99
N LEU A 399 -6.34 -13.76 -3.43
CA LEU A 399 -5.76 -14.08 -2.13
C LEU A 399 -4.24 -13.88 -2.14
N LEU A 400 -3.54 -14.34 -3.18
CA LEU A 400 -2.10 -14.13 -3.35
C LEU A 400 -1.73 -12.64 -3.41
N GLN A 401 -2.49 -11.84 -4.16
CA GLN A 401 -2.32 -10.38 -4.18
C GLN A 401 -2.57 -9.75 -2.80
N GLY A 402 -3.55 -10.27 -2.05
CA GLY A 402 -3.84 -9.84 -0.68
C GLY A 402 -2.68 -10.13 0.28
N MET A 403 -2.09 -11.33 0.21
CA MET A 403 -0.91 -11.72 0.99
C MET A 403 0.29 -10.84 0.65
N ARG A 404 0.53 -10.60 -0.64
CA ARG A 404 1.57 -9.66 -1.13
C ARG A 404 1.36 -8.25 -0.58
N TYR A 405 0.13 -7.77 -0.57
CA TYR A 405 -0.20 -6.45 -0.01
C TYR A 405 0.16 -6.37 1.48
N LEU A 406 -0.21 -7.41 2.25
CA LEU A 406 0.04 -7.50 3.68
C LEU A 406 1.54 -7.52 4.00
N LEU A 407 2.34 -8.32 3.28
CA LEU A 407 3.79 -8.42 3.48
C LEU A 407 4.49 -7.07 3.36
N ASN A 408 4.19 -6.34 2.30
CA ASN A 408 4.77 -5.02 2.09
C ASN A 408 4.27 -4.00 3.15
N ALA A 409 3.15 -4.27 3.82
CA ALA A 409 2.46 -3.32 4.73
C ALA A 409 2.80 -3.60 6.20
N LEU A 410 3.64 -4.61 6.46
CA LEU A 410 3.95 -5.05 7.80
C LEU A 410 4.52 -3.88 8.62
N PRO A 411 3.91 -3.52 9.77
CA PRO A 411 4.34 -2.40 10.60
C PRO A 411 5.50 -2.78 11.53
N ILE A 412 6.47 -3.59 11.08
CA ILE A 412 7.49 -4.21 11.95
C ILE A 412 8.33 -3.14 12.67
N TYR A 413 8.75 -2.12 11.94
CA TYR A 413 9.62 -1.07 12.50
C TYR A 413 8.87 -0.23 13.53
N VAL A 414 7.63 0.10 13.21
CA VAL A 414 6.73 0.88 14.05
C VAL A 414 6.38 0.12 15.32
N MET A 415 6.11 -1.19 15.22
CA MET A 415 5.89 -2.06 16.37
C MET A 415 7.12 -2.10 17.29
N CYS A 416 8.32 -2.26 16.73
CA CYS A 416 9.56 -2.28 17.50
C CYS A 416 9.78 -0.95 18.25
N LEU A 417 9.62 0.19 17.56
CA LEU A 417 9.73 1.51 18.17
C LEU A 417 8.64 1.77 19.24
N TRP A 418 7.44 1.21 19.07
CA TRP A 418 6.38 1.31 20.05
C TRP A 418 6.71 0.52 21.32
N ILE A 419 7.26 -0.70 21.18
CA ILE A 419 7.73 -1.52 22.31
C ILE A 419 8.85 -0.82 23.08
N VAL A 420 9.82 -0.23 22.37
CA VAL A 420 10.94 0.52 22.97
C VAL A 420 10.51 1.88 23.54
N ARG A 421 9.24 2.27 23.41
CA ARG A 421 8.69 3.58 23.81
C ARG A 421 9.48 4.76 23.23
N SER A 422 9.87 4.67 21.96
CA SER A 422 10.66 5.71 21.31
C SER A 422 9.88 7.02 21.16
N SER A 423 10.54 8.15 21.46
CA SER A 423 10.00 9.50 21.27
C SER A 423 9.72 9.85 19.80
N SER A 424 10.26 9.09 18.85
CA SER A 424 10.02 9.27 17.40
C SER A 424 8.57 8.97 17.00
N ILE A 425 7.86 8.17 17.81
CA ILE A 425 6.46 7.78 17.58
C ILE A 425 5.49 8.62 18.43
N ALA A 426 6.01 9.46 19.32
CA ALA A 426 5.19 10.35 20.11
C ALA A 426 4.47 11.34 19.20
N GLY A 427 3.18 11.53 19.45
CA GLY A 427 2.38 12.50 18.70
C GLY A 427 1.26 13.12 19.53
N THR A 428 1.26 12.89 20.85
CA THR A 428 0.45 13.64 21.80
C THR A 428 1.37 14.30 22.81
N VAL A 429 1.12 15.58 23.09
CA VAL A 429 1.82 16.34 24.14
C VAL A 429 0.87 16.45 25.31
N TYR A 430 1.23 15.87 26.45
CA TYR A 430 0.53 16.08 27.71
C TYR A 430 1.20 17.22 28.44
N ILE A 431 0.41 18.24 28.77
CA ILE A 431 0.86 19.38 29.56
C ILE A 431 0.32 19.18 30.97
N THR A 432 1.22 18.97 31.93
CA THR A 432 0.86 19.01 33.35
C THR A 432 1.26 20.37 33.92
N TRP A 433 0.54 20.86 34.92
CA TRP A 433 0.89 22.10 35.59
C TRP A 433 1.30 21.81 37.03
N LYS A 434 2.30 22.56 37.53
CA LYS A 434 2.70 22.59 38.93
C LYS A 434 2.63 24.04 39.38
N SER A 435 1.81 24.33 40.39
CA SER A 435 1.82 25.64 41.06
C SER A 435 2.70 25.56 42.28
N ASN A 436 3.62 26.51 42.40
CA ASN A 436 4.45 26.69 43.59
C ASN A 436 4.34 28.16 43.99
N GLU A 437 3.60 28.43 45.07
CA GLU A 437 3.25 29.68 45.80
C GLU A 437 3.17 31.03 45.05
N ASP A 438 3.97 31.31 44.01
CA ASP A 438 3.91 32.49 43.12
C ASP A 438 4.17 32.16 41.62
N LYS A 439 4.33 30.89 41.22
CA LYS A 439 4.76 30.48 39.87
C LYS A 439 3.97 29.30 39.33
N VAL A 440 3.40 29.46 38.13
CA VAL A 440 2.81 28.36 37.35
C VAL A 440 3.86 27.84 36.37
N VAL A 441 4.32 26.60 36.59
CA VAL A 441 5.23 25.91 35.67
C VAL A 441 4.45 24.84 34.91
N LEU A 442 4.46 24.92 33.58
CA LEU A 442 3.86 23.92 32.70
C LEU A 442 4.96 22.92 32.29
N GLU A 443 4.75 21.63 32.53
CA GLU A 443 5.65 20.56 32.12
C GLU A 443 5.04 19.83 30.92
N ALA A 444 5.71 19.91 29.77
CA ALA A 444 5.28 19.29 28.52
C ALA A 444 6.00 17.96 28.33
N ARG A 445 5.25 16.85 28.41
CA ARG A 445 5.74 15.49 28.18
C ARG A 445 5.15 14.89 26.91
N LEU A 446 5.97 14.12 26.20
CA LEU A 446 5.58 13.41 25.00
C LEU A 446 5.02 12.04 25.35
N ASN A 447 3.82 11.72 24.85
CA ASN A 447 3.22 10.41 25.07
C ASN A 447 2.97 9.69 23.73
N LEU A 448 3.07 8.36 23.78
CA LEU A 448 2.93 7.49 22.62
C LEU A 448 1.47 7.45 22.12
N LEU A 449 1.32 7.33 20.80
CA LEU A 449 0.00 7.04 20.23
C LEU A 449 -0.42 5.58 20.53
N PRO A 450 -1.75 5.33 20.64
CA PRO A 450 -2.28 3.97 20.64
C PRO A 450 -1.80 3.18 19.42
N LEU A 451 -1.47 1.90 19.62
CA LEU A 451 -0.85 1.03 18.62
C LEU A 451 -1.52 1.10 17.24
N MET A 452 -2.84 0.97 17.18
CA MET A 452 -3.59 0.98 15.91
C MET A 452 -3.54 2.34 15.19
N CYS A 453 -3.57 3.44 15.96
CA CYS A 453 -3.40 4.78 15.38
C CYS A 453 -1.99 4.97 14.83
N THR A 454 -0.99 4.42 15.54
CA THR A 454 0.41 4.45 15.12
C THR A 454 0.61 3.67 13.82
N ILE A 455 0.11 2.43 13.75
CA ILE A 455 0.21 1.58 12.56
C ILE A 455 -0.42 2.29 11.37
N ARG A 456 -1.67 2.76 11.50
CA ARG A 456 -2.39 3.46 10.41
C ARG A 456 -1.69 4.75 9.95
N LYS A 457 -1.03 5.45 10.87
CA LYS A 457 -0.35 6.72 10.58
C LYS A 457 1.00 6.52 9.89
N PHE A 458 1.73 5.46 10.24
CA PHE A 458 3.09 5.21 9.77
C PHE A 458 3.18 4.08 8.73
N THR A 459 2.05 3.53 8.28
CA THR A 459 2.03 2.69 7.08
C THR A 459 2.33 3.55 5.86
N PRO A 460 3.16 3.08 4.90
CA PRO A 460 3.43 3.83 3.68
C PRO A 460 2.13 4.06 2.90
N ASP A 461 1.93 5.28 2.42
CA ASP A 461 0.82 5.62 1.53
C ASP A 461 1.07 4.95 0.19
N ARG A 462 0.37 3.84 -0.10
CA ARG A 462 0.59 3.08 -1.34
C ARG A 462 -0.24 3.60 -2.49
N VAL A 463 0.36 3.53 -3.68
CA VAL A 463 -0.30 3.62 -4.98
C VAL A 463 -1.33 2.48 -5.09
N SER A 464 -2.59 2.85 -4.93
CA SER A 464 -3.82 2.17 -5.38
C SER A 464 -4.02 0.68 -5.05
N TYR A 465 -4.79 0.41 -3.98
CA TYR A 465 -5.58 -0.82 -3.87
C TYR A 465 -6.92 -0.62 -4.64
N THR A 466 -6.92 -0.88 -5.94
CA THR A 466 -8.13 -0.79 -6.80
C THR A 466 -8.99 -2.06 -6.67
N ARG A 467 -9.56 -2.32 -5.48
CA ARG A 467 -10.36 -3.55 -5.27
C ARG A 467 -11.87 -3.34 -5.16
N HIS A 468 -12.34 -2.12 -4.91
CA HIS A 468 -13.75 -1.95 -4.50
C HIS A 468 -14.78 -1.98 -5.65
N ASN A 469 -14.38 -1.79 -6.91
CA ASN A 469 -15.31 -1.73 -8.06
C ASN A 469 -15.38 -3.02 -8.89
N GLN A 470 -14.72 -4.11 -8.50
CA GLN A 470 -14.67 -5.34 -9.31
C GLN A 470 -15.76 -6.37 -8.96
N LEU A 471 -16.17 -6.49 -7.68
CA LEU A 471 -17.10 -7.56 -7.26
C LEU A 471 -18.51 -7.44 -7.86
N SER A 472 -19.07 -6.22 -7.90
CA SER A 472 -20.38 -5.98 -8.53
C SER A 472 -20.35 -6.25 -10.04
N ASN A 473 -19.26 -5.85 -10.70
CA ASN A 473 -19.03 -6.11 -12.12
C ASN A 473 -18.85 -7.60 -12.42
N LEU A 474 -18.14 -8.34 -11.56
CA LEU A 474 -17.97 -9.79 -11.68
C LEU A 474 -19.31 -10.53 -11.57
N PHE A 475 -20.15 -10.14 -10.60
CA PHE A 475 -21.48 -10.73 -10.45
C PHE A 475 -22.37 -10.44 -11.66
N GLN A 476 -22.34 -9.21 -12.18
CA GLN A 476 -23.10 -8.85 -13.37
C GLN A 476 -22.59 -9.57 -14.63
N CYS A 477 -21.27 -9.79 -14.75
CA CYS A 477 -20.70 -10.60 -15.83
C CYS A 477 -21.12 -12.07 -15.73
N ALA A 478 -21.16 -12.64 -14.53
CA ALA A 478 -21.64 -14.00 -14.25
C ALA A 478 -23.10 -14.20 -14.69
N LEU A 479 -23.95 -13.20 -14.43
CA LEU A 479 -25.37 -13.33 -14.69
C LEU A 479 -25.72 -13.13 -16.17
N THR A 480 -24.94 -12.31 -16.87
CA THR A 480 -25.21 -11.94 -18.27
C THR A 480 -24.43 -12.77 -19.29
N GLY A 481 -23.52 -13.66 -18.86
CA GLY A 481 -22.61 -14.36 -19.78
C GLY A 481 -21.60 -13.41 -20.43
N ARG A 482 -21.36 -12.22 -19.87
CA ARG A 482 -20.26 -11.35 -20.29
C ARG A 482 -18.95 -11.89 -19.71
N LEU A 483 -17.87 -11.68 -20.43
CA LEU A 483 -16.54 -12.16 -20.01
C LEU A 483 -16.11 -11.43 -18.73
N MET A 484 -15.64 -12.20 -17.75
CA MET A 484 -15.08 -11.74 -16.47
C MET A 484 -13.59 -11.45 -16.51
#